data_AF-A0A3D0RQ69-F1
#
_entry.id   AF-A0A3D0RQ69-F1
#
_cell.length_a   1.000
_cell.length_b   1.000
_cell.length_c   1.000
_cell.angle_alpha   90.00
_cell.angle_beta   90.00
_cell.angle_gamma   90.00
#
_symmetry.space_group_name_H-M   'P 1'
#
loop_
_entity.id
_entity.type
_entity.pdbx_description
1 polymer ?
#
loop_
_entity_poly.entity_id
_entity_poly.type
_entity_poly.pdbx_seq_one_letter_code
_entity_poly.pdbx_strand_id
1 'polypeptide(L)'
;ENDDGDDEYLIQILVVKEVPLSLSFAYPEQSASLGRAIRLIPDMSSTKNVTFKWFVNGKEDPTQTSDKYVYKPSALGKTNIKVVATKGGKKGEASIVVNTVNPEQHFRAAQPGSSPYSTKVYEFLPAPGQFVNEGYTANTMEEACQ
;
A
#
# COMPACT_ATOMS: atom_id res chain seq x y z
N GLU A 1 -5.13 50.50 -44.52
CA GLU A 1 -6.24 49.85 -43.81
C GLU A 1 -5.58 48.75 -42.99
N ASN A 2 -5.50 48.88 -41.66
CA ASN A 2 -5.01 47.80 -40.82
C ASN A 2 -6.19 46.90 -40.49
N ASP A 3 -6.12 45.66 -40.97
CA ASP A 3 -7.04 44.59 -40.66
C ASP A 3 -6.55 43.96 -39.34
N ASP A 4 -6.71 44.68 -38.23
CA ASP A 4 -6.36 44.14 -36.91
C ASP A 4 -7.45 43.16 -36.48
N GLY A 5 -7.09 41.89 -36.46
CA GLY A 5 -7.94 40.80 -36.01
C GLY A 5 -8.15 40.84 -34.49
N ASP A 6 -9.40 40.81 -34.08
CA ASP A 6 -9.81 40.57 -32.70
C ASP A 6 -9.87 39.06 -32.46
N ASP A 7 -9.12 38.57 -31.46
CA ASP A 7 -9.17 37.20 -30.96
C ASP A 7 -9.70 37.18 -29.52
N GLU A 8 -10.73 36.38 -29.27
CA GLU A 8 -11.29 36.17 -27.93
C GLU A 8 -10.92 34.79 -27.39
N TYR A 9 -10.54 34.72 -26.11
CA TYR A 9 -10.30 33.47 -25.39
C TYR A 9 -11.15 33.41 -24.12
N LEU A 10 -11.93 32.33 -23.99
CA LEU A 10 -12.76 32.08 -22.81
C LEU A 10 -11.95 31.35 -21.75
N ILE A 11 -11.79 31.98 -20.58
CA ILE A 11 -11.20 31.37 -19.39
C ILE A 11 -12.33 30.99 -18.44
N GLN A 12 -12.45 29.70 -18.11
CA GLN A 12 -13.35 29.26 -17.04
C GLN A 12 -12.68 29.44 -15.68
N ILE A 13 -13.24 30.33 -14.85
CA ILE A 13 -12.81 30.55 -13.48
C ILE A 13 -13.80 29.86 -12.55
N LEU A 14 -13.35 28.83 -11.83
CA LEU A 14 -14.16 28.20 -10.78
C LEU A 14 -14.09 29.06 -9.52
N VAL A 15 -15.16 29.81 -9.25
CA VAL A 15 -15.30 30.58 -8.01
C VAL A 15 -15.89 29.67 -6.94
N VAL A 16 -15.08 29.37 -5.92
CA VAL A 16 -15.53 28.65 -4.72
C VAL A 16 -15.70 29.63 -3.57
N LYS A 17 -16.73 29.41 -2.74
CA LYS A 17 -16.98 30.23 -1.54
C LYS A 17 -15.82 30.15 -0.55
N GLU A 18 -15.17 28.98 -0.46
CA GLU A 18 -14.01 28.75 0.39
C GLU A 18 -13.05 27.75 -0.28
N VAL A 19 -11.75 27.95 -0.07
CA VAL A 19 -10.73 27.00 -0.53
C VAL A 19 -10.87 25.70 0.27
N PRO A 20 -11.09 24.54 -0.39
CA PRO A 20 -11.19 23.26 0.28
C PRO A 20 -9.85 22.86 0.91
N LEU A 21 -9.89 21.94 1.87
CA LEU A 21 -8.67 21.33 2.39
C LEU A 21 -8.06 20.45 1.29
N SER A 22 -6.79 20.69 0.97
CA SER A 22 -6.03 19.80 0.10
C SER A 22 -5.66 18.53 0.87
N LEU A 23 -6.04 17.38 0.31
CA LEU A 23 -5.82 16.05 0.86
C LEU A 23 -5.59 15.11 -0.32
N SER A 24 -4.55 14.29 -0.27
CA SER A 24 -4.23 13.33 -1.35
C SER A 24 -3.55 12.09 -0.79
N PHE A 25 -3.45 11.04 -1.58
CA PHE A 25 -2.51 9.95 -1.32
C PHE A 25 -1.41 9.99 -2.38
N ALA A 26 -0.18 9.67 -1.99
CA ALA A 26 0.95 9.57 -2.91
C ALA A 26 0.69 8.62 -4.10
N TYR A 27 -0.14 7.60 -3.90
CA TYR A 27 -0.51 6.62 -4.92
C TYR A 27 -2.03 6.39 -4.94
N PRO A 28 -2.62 6.18 -6.13
CA PRO A 28 -4.05 5.91 -6.26
C PRO A 28 -4.44 4.48 -5.79
N GLU A 29 -3.48 3.55 -5.77
CA GLU A 29 -3.67 2.16 -5.37
C GLU A 29 -2.49 1.68 -4.50
N GLN A 30 -2.78 0.86 -3.50
CA GLN A 30 -1.79 0.16 -2.67
C GLN A 30 -2.18 -1.31 -2.51
N SER A 31 -1.19 -2.19 -2.38
CA SER A 31 -1.42 -3.61 -2.14
C SER A 31 -1.38 -3.95 -0.65
N ALA A 32 -2.23 -4.88 -0.22
CA ALA A 32 -2.25 -5.43 1.13
C ALA A 32 -2.33 -6.95 1.10
N SER A 33 -1.77 -7.62 2.11
CA SER A 33 -2.02 -9.05 2.31
C SER A 33 -3.31 -9.25 3.10
N LEU A 34 -4.09 -10.24 2.70
CA LEU A 34 -5.26 -10.69 3.47
C LEU A 34 -4.88 -10.92 4.95
N GLY A 35 -5.66 -10.35 5.86
CA GLY A 35 -5.46 -10.52 7.31
C GLY A 35 -4.27 -9.77 7.91
N ARG A 36 -3.49 -9.00 7.13
CA ARG A 36 -2.40 -8.16 7.66
C ARG A 36 -2.79 -6.68 7.64
N ALA A 37 -2.48 -5.98 8.72
CA ALA A 37 -2.78 -4.55 8.80
C ALA A 37 -1.82 -3.74 7.93
N ILE A 38 -2.36 -2.74 7.22
CA ILE A 38 -1.61 -1.72 6.51
C ILE A 38 -1.92 -0.34 7.07
N ARG A 39 -1.00 0.61 6.93
CA ARG A 39 -1.19 1.99 7.38
C ARG A 39 -1.40 2.90 6.18
N LEU A 40 -2.56 3.55 6.13
CA LEU A 40 -2.89 4.57 5.13
C LEU A 40 -2.74 5.94 5.77
N ILE A 41 -1.99 6.83 5.12
CA ILE A 41 -1.74 8.19 5.59
C ILE A 41 -1.93 9.11 4.38
N PRO A 42 -2.93 10.01 4.40
CA PRO A 42 -3.06 11.00 3.37
C PRO A 42 -2.05 12.14 3.60
N ASP A 43 -1.55 12.70 2.51
CA ASP A 43 -0.71 13.88 2.49
C ASP A 43 -1.56 15.13 2.68
N MET A 44 -1.13 15.99 3.62
CA MET A 44 -1.75 17.28 3.87
C MET A 44 -0.77 18.24 4.55
N SER A 45 -1.00 19.54 4.41
CA SER A 45 -0.11 20.57 4.97
C SER A 45 -0.07 20.63 6.49
N SER A 46 -1.15 20.27 7.19
CA SER A 46 -1.20 20.26 8.66
C SER A 46 -2.39 19.48 9.21
N THR A 47 -2.13 18.57 10.15
CA THR A 47 -3.13 17.77 10.88
C THR A 47 -3.68 18.45 12.15
N LYS A 48 -3.18 19.64 12.52
CA LYS A 48 -3.61 20.33 13.76
C LYS A 48 -5.06 20.82 13.66
N ASN A 49 -5.86 20.50 14.68
CA ASN A 49 -7.28 20.83 14.79
C ASN A 49 -8.11 20.31 13.59
N VAL A 50 -7.75 19.14 13.09
CA VAL A 50 -8.45 18.46 11.99
C VAL A 50 -9.17 17.23 12.53
N THR A 51 -10.44 17.07 12.17
CA THR A 51 -11.20 15.84 12.42
C THR A 51 -11.19 14.98 11.17
N PHE A 52 -10.90 13.69 11.32
CA PHE A 52 -10.93 12.72 10.23
C PHE A 52 -12.10 11.76 10.37
N LYS A 53 -12.72 11.43 9.25
CA LYS A 53 -13.70 10.34 9.12
C LYS A 53 -13.25 9.41 8.01
N TRP A 54 -13.19 8.13 8.31
CA TRP A 54 -12.77 7.10 7.37
C TRP A 54 -13.97 6.28 6.91
N PHE A 55 -13.96 5.90 5.64
CA PHE A 55 -15.01 5.13 5.00
C PHE A 55 -14.40 3.96 4.25
N VAL A 56 -14.96 2.77 4.45
CA VAL A 56 -14.60 1.55 3.73
C VAL A 56 -15.78 1.18 2.83
N ASN A 57 -15.57 1.18 1.52
CA ASN A 57 -16.61 0.96 0.51
C ASN A 57 -17.87 1.82 0.74
N GLY A 58 -17.66 3.08 1.15
CA GLY A 58 -18.73 4.05 1.41
C GLY A 58 -19.37 3.97 2.81
N LYS A 59 -19.05 2.94 3.62
CA LYS A 59 -19.53 2.84 5.00
C LYS A 59 -18.53 3.48 5.96
N GLU A 60 -18.99 4.41 6.80
CA GLU A 60 -18.15 5.04 7.83
C GLU A 60 -17.63 3.99 8.81
N ASP A 61 -16.33 4.04 9.11
CA ASP A 61 -15.72 3.33 10.23
C ASP A 61 -15.58 4.30 11.41
N PRO A 62 -16.52 4.30 12.37
CA PRO A 62 -16.54 5.27 13.47
C PRO A 62 -15.39 5.04 14.45
N THR A 63 -14.71 3.88 14.38
CA THR A 63 -13.59 3.57 15.25
C THR A 63 -12.30 4.27 14.82
N GLN A 64 -12.24 4.75 13.57
CA GLN A 64 -11.07 5.47 13.07
C GLN A 64 -11.32 6.97 12.89
N THR A 65 -10.62 7.76 13.72
CA THR A 65 -10.73 9.23 13.75
C THR A 65 -9.38 9.95 13.63
N SER A 66 -8.28 9.20 13.50
CA SER A 66 -6.93 9.75 13.35
C SER A 66 -6.64 10.17 11.90
N ASP A 67 -5.58 10.96 11.75
CA ASP A 67 -4.87 11.26 10.48
C ASP A 67 -4.30 10.03 9.74
N LYS A 68 -4.39 8.84 10.33
CA LYS A 68 -3.90 7.58 9.79
C LYS A 68 -4.97 6.50 9.93
N TYR A 69 -5.09 5.62 8.96
CA TYR A 69 -5.95 4.44 9.06
C TYR A 69 -5.13 3.16 9.13
N VAL A 70 -5.31 2.38 10.21
CA VAL A 70 -4.76 1.04 10.33
C VAL A 70 -5.81 0.07 9.81
N TYR A 71 -5.81 -0.17 8.50
CA TYR A 71 -6.79 -1.02 7.83
C TYR A 71 -6.32 -2.47 7.80
N LYS A 72 -7.17 -3.40 8.23
CA LYS A 72 -6.91 -4.86 8.17
C LYS A 72 -7.91 -5.50 7.20
N PRO A 73 -7.51 -5.85 5.98
CA PRO A 73 -8.41 -6.46 5.00
C PRO A 73 -8.89 -7.84 5.46
N SER A 74 -10.19 -8.09 5.33
CA SER A 74 -10.84 -9.38 5.64
C SER A 74 -11.27 -10.17 4.40
N ALA A 75 -11.14 -9.60 3.21
CA ALA A 75 -11.51 -10.22 1.93
C ALA A 75 -10.50 -9.86 0.83
N LEU A 76 -10.36 -10.75 -0.15
CA LEU A 76 -9.54 -10.52 -1.34
C LEU A 76 -10.17 -9.49 -2.28
N GLY A 77 -9.34 -8.85 -3.11
CA GLY A 77 -9.77 -7.90 -4.14
C GLY A 77 -9.67 -6.45 -3.72
N LYS A 78 -10.28 -5.57 -4.53
CA LYS A 78 -10.19 -4.11 -4.39
C LYS A 78 -11.18 -3.58 -3.37
N THR A 79 -10.69 -2.82 -2.40
CA THR A 79 -11.48 -2.06 -1.43
C THR A 79 -11.24 -0.58 -1.66
N ASN A 80 -12.31 0.22 -1.79
CA ASN A 80 -12.19 1.66 -1.84
C ASN A 80 -12.20 2.24 -0.43
N ILE A 81 -11.16 2.98 -0.07
CA ILE A 81 -11.06 3.67 1.21
C ILE A 81 -11.06 5.17 0.96
N LYS A 82 -11.98 5.87 1.61
CA LYS A 82 -12.09 7.33 1.56
C LYS A 82 -11.85 7.92 2.93
N VAL A 83 -11.13 9.04 2.96
CA VAL A 83 -10.97 9.88 4.15
C VAL A 83 -11.59 11.24 3.88
N VAL A 84 -12.31 11.76 4.87
CA VAL A 84 -12.83 13.12 4.87
C VAL A 84 -12.21 13.86 6.06
N ALA A 85 -11.49 14.93 5.77
CA ALA A 85 -10.87 15.81 6.75
C ALA A 85 -11.70 17.09 6.91
N THR A 86 -11.93 17.54 8.14
CA THR A 86 -12.64 18.80 8.44
C THR A 86 -11.79 19.70 9.34
N LYS A 87 -11.61 20.97 8.96
CA LYS A 87 -10.87 21.98 9.73
C LYS A 87 -11.59 23.32 9.70
N GLY A 88 -12.12 23.76 10.84
CA GLY A 88 -12.80 25.06 10.95
C GLY A 88 -13.93 25.25 9.93
N GLY A 89 -14.74 24.21 9.67
CA GLY A 89 -15.83 24.23 8.69
C GLY A 89 -15.44 23.83 7.27
N LYS A 90 -14.17 23.93 6.90
CA LYS A 90 -13.66 23.50 5.59
C LYS A 90 -13.56 21.99 5.52
N LYS A 91 -13.85 21.41 4.36
CA LYS A 91 -13.76 19.97 4.09
C LYS A 91 -12.76 19.68 2.97
N GLY A 92 -12.13 18.52 3.06
CA GLY A 92 -11.30 17.93 2.02
C GLY A 92 -11.47 16.42 2.04
N GLU A 93 -11.32 15.78 0.89
CA GLU A 93 -11.48 14.34 0.76
C GLU A 93 -10.41 13.75 -0.14
N ALA A 94 -10.03 12.51 0.15
CA ALA A 94 -9.11 11.72 -0.66
C ALA A 94 -9.56 10.27 -0.64
N SER A 95 -9.34 9.56 -1.74
CA SER A 95 -9.65 8.14 -1.86
C SER A 95 -8.43 7.36 -2.35
N ILE A 96 -8.33 6.12 -1.91
CA ILE A 96 -7.30 5.16 -2.32
C ILE A 96 -7.93 3.78 -2.48
N VAL A 97 -7.45 3.03 -3.47
CA VAL A 97 -7.82 1.63 -3.65
C VAL A 97 -6.82 0.75 -2.92
N VAL A 98 -7.30 -0.12 -2.03
CA VAL A 98 -6.49 -1.18 -1.44
C VAL A 98 -6.78 -2.49 -2.15
N ASN A 99 -5.81 -3.00 -2.90
CA ASN A 99 -5.89 -4.30 -3.56
C ASN A 99 -5.36 -5.39 -2.63
N THR A 100 -6.27 -6.21 -2.11
CA THR A 100 -5.94 -7.28 -1.18
C THR A 100 -5.62 -8.57 -1.94
N VAL A 101 -4.39 -9.03 -1.77
CA VAL A 101 -3.90 -10.28 -2.37
C VAL A 101 -3.73 -11.36 -1.31
N ASN A 102 -3.81 -12.62 -1.74
CA ASN A 102 -3.48 -13.72 -0.87
C ASN A 102 -1.96 -13.72 -0.68
N PRO A 103 -1.44 -13.60 0.56
CA PRO A 103 0.01 -13.59 0.79
C PRO A 103 0.71 -14.86 0.30
N GLU A 104 -0.01 -15.98 0.20
CA GLU A 104 0.53 -17.28 -0.18
C GLU A 104 0.41 -17.60 -1.67
N GLN A 105 -0.21 -16.71 -2.46
CA GLN A 105 -0.51 -16.99 -3.87
C GLN A 105 0.72 -17.27 -4.75
N HIS A 106 1.89 -16.80 -4.32
CA HIS A 106 3.17 -17.00 -5.02
C HIS A 106 4.12 -17.93 -4.26
N PHE A 107 3.72 -18.47 -3.11
CA PHE A 107 4.53 -19.47 -2.44
C PHE A 107 4.30 -20.83 -3.07
N ARG A 108 5.39 -21.54 -3.33
CA ARG A 108 5.31 -22.97 -3.63
C ARG A 108 4.80 -23.68 -2.38
N ALA A 109 3.91 -24.67 -2.56
CA ALA A 109 3.47 -25.49 -1.44
C ALA A 109 4.69 -26.18 -0.80
N ALA A 110 4.82 -26.11 0.52
CA ALA A 110 5.85 -26.86 1.23
C ALA A 110 5.62 -28.35 1.02
N GLN A 111 6.65 -29.04 0.54
CA GLN A 111 6.67 -30.50 0.39
C GLN A 111 7.61 -31.10 1.44
N PRO A 112 7.54 -32.41 1.73
CA PRO A 112 8.43 -33.05 2.70
C PRO A 112 9.94 -32.81 2.46
N GLY A 113 10.36 -32.61 1.21
CA GLY A 113 11.75 -32.24 0.84
C GLY A 113 12.03 -30.74 0.73
N SER A 114 11.12 -29.86 1.18
CA SER A 114 11.36 -28.42 1.17
C SER A 114 12.23 -28.02 2.36
N SER A 115 13.39 -27.41 2.09
CA SER A 115 14.26 -26.83 3.12
C SER A 115 14.07 -25.31 3.23
N PRO A 116 14.05 -24.73 4.46
CA PRO A 116 14.07 -23.29 4.67
C PRO A 116 15.46 -22.67 4.42
N TYR A 117 16.50 -23.50 4.31
CA TYR A 117 17.89 -23.08 4.15
C TYR A 117 18.36 -23.09 2.69
N SER A 118 17.83 -24.00 1.86
CA SER A 118 18.21 -24.15 0.46
C SER A 118 17.07 -24.75 -0.36
N THR A 119 16.99 -24.41 -1.66
CA THR A 119 15.98 -24.96 -2.57
C THR A 119 16.56 -25.97 -3.56
N LYS A 120 17.81 -25.77 -4.00
CA LYS A 120 18.58 -26.71 -4.81
C LYS A 120 20.07 -26.42 -4.65
N VAL A 121 20.85 -27.43 -4.31
CA VAL A 121 22.31 -27.34 -4.26
C VAL A 121 22.85 -27.75 -5.63
N TYR A 122 23.52 -26.83 -6.32
CA TYR A 122 24.13 -27.10 -7.64
C TYR A 122 25.60 -27.48 -7.54
N GLU A 123 26.27 -27.05 -6.48
CA GLU A 123 27.64 -27.37 -6.16
C GLU A 123 27.82 -27.21 -4.65
N PHE A 124 28.38 -28.23 -4.00
CA PHE A 124 28.67 -28.22 -2.57
C PHE A 124 30.18 -28.17 -2.36
N LEU A 125 30.69 -26.97 -2.02
CA LEU A 125 32.09 -26.75 -1.66
C LEU A 125 32.16 -26.25 -0.21
N PRO A 126 32.61 -27.07 0.75
CA PRO A 126 32.84 -26.60 2.11
C PRO A 126 33.96 -25.57 2.11
N ALA A 127 33.73 -24.41 2.75
CA ALA A 127 34.77 -23.41 2.90
C ALA A 127 35.95 -23.98 3.73
N PRO A 128 37.22 -23.78 3.32
CA PRO A 128 38.37 -24.30 4.05
C PRO A 128 38.40 -23.78 5.50
N GLY A 129 38.36 -24.70 6.47
CA GLY A 129 38.38 -24.37 7.91
C GLY A 129 37.03 -23.95 8.50
N GLN A 130 35.94 -23.95 7.72
CA GLN A 130 34.58 -23.73 8.23
C GLN A 130 33.96 -25.06 8.66
N PHE A 131 33.45 -25.14 9.89
CA PHE A 131 32.65 -26.28 10.31
C PHE A 131 31.37 -26.34 9.45
N VAL A 132 31.24 -27.39 8.65
CA VAL A 132 30.02 -27.70 7.89
C VAL A 132 29.02 -28.43 8.79
N ASN A 133 27.71 -28.37 8.47
CA ASN A 133 26.58 -29.01 9.17
C ASN A 133 25.89 -28.24 10.32
N GLU A 134 25.86 -26.91 10.30
CA GLU A 134 24.99 -26.13 11.19
C GLU A 134 23.55 -26.07 10.63
N GLY A 135 22.72 -27.07 10.98
CA GLY A 135 21.30 -27.13 10.60
C GLY A 135 20.95 -28.05 9.42
N TYR A 136 21.92 -28.82 8.92
CA TYR A 136 21.75 -29.87 7.90
C TYR A 136 22.88 -30.91 8.06
N THR A 137 22.70 -32.12 7.52
CA THR A 137 23.73 -33.17 7.53
C THR A 137 24.08 -33.57 6.10
N ALA A 138 25.04 -32.88 5.48
CA ALA A 138 25.54 -33.21 4.16
C ALA A 138 27.05 -32.92 4.09
N ASN A 139 27.82 -33.93 3.70
CA ASN A 139 29.28 -33.88 3.61
C ASN A 139 29.76 -34.06 2.16
N THR A 140 28.89 -34.50 1.27
CA THR A 140 29.17 -34.68 -0.16
C THR A 140 28.14 -33.98 -1.03
N MET A 141 28.47 -33.79 -2.30
CA MET A 141 27.56 -33.23 -3.29
C MET A 141 26.27 -34.06 -3.45
N GLU A 142 26.37 -35.39 -3.36
CA GLU A 142 25.23 -36.31 -3.47
C GLU A 142 24.29 -36.22 -2.26
N GLU A 143 24.85 -36.06 -1.06
CA GLU A 143 24.09 -35.85 0.18
C GLU A 143 23.41 -34.47 0.22
N ALA A 144 24.02 -33.44 -0.38
CA ALA A 144 23.47 -32.09 -0.40
C ALA A 144 22.36 -31.86 -1.44
N CYS A 145 22.24 -32.75 -2.43
CA CYS A 145 21.24 -32.66 -3.49
C CYS A 145 19.89 -33.34 -3.18
N GLN A 146 19.78 -34.02 -2.03
CA GLN A 146 18.56 -34.67 -1.57
C GLN A 146 17.65 -33.69 -0.82
#